data_AF-A0A5Q4GX65-F1
#
_entry.id   AF-A0A5Q4GX65-F1
#
_cell.length_a   1.000
_cell.length_b   1.000
_cell.length_c   1.000
_cell.angle_alpha   90.00
_cell.angle_beta   90.00
_cell.angle_gamma   90.00
#
_symmetry.space_group_name_H-M   'P 1'
#
loop_
_entity.id
_entity.type
_entity.pdbx_description
1 polymer ?
#
loop_
_entity_poly.entity_id
_entity_poly.type
_entity_poly.pdbx_seq_one_letter_code
_entity_poly.pdbx_strand_id
1 'polypeptide(L)'
;MHDVARARQRLQRLFDDLRGYAAPPKLEPSRRDVREILAAAWDSLAACQDPVQIDVHFSTAALYAGDSVQVSIRDNGPGLDAEQRENIFQPFYTTKSRGSGLGMAISQT
;
A
#
# COMPACT_ATOMS: atom_id res chain seq x y z
N MET A 1 9.46 -26.25 -30.15
CA MET A 1 8.06 -25.77 -30.02
C MET A 1 7.66 -25.35 -28.60
N HIS A 2 8.25 -25.92 -27.53
CA HIS A 2 7.90 -25.57 -26.13
C HIS A 2 8.33 -24.15 -25.69
N ASP A 3 9.43 -23.60 -26.22
CA ASP A 3 9.93 -22.28 -25.82
C ASP A 3 9.07 -21.10 -26.29
N VAL A 4 8.49 -21.20 -27.49
CA VAL A 4 7.67 -20.12 -28.07
C VAL A 4 6.36 -19.97 -27.29
N ALA A 5 5.77 -21.08 -26.84
CA ALA A 5 4.56 -21.05 -26.01
C ALA A 5 4.82 -20.40 -24.64
N ARG A 6 5.97 -20.70 -24.02
CA ARG A 6 6.38 -20.10 -22.73
C ARG A 6 6.69 -18.61 -22.86
N ALA A 7 7.39 -18.20 -23.92
CA ALA A 7 7.68 -16.80 -24.21
C ALA A 7 6.39 -16.01 -24.45
N ARG A 8 5.44 -16.56 -25.21
CA ARG A 8 4.13 -15.95 -25.46
C ARG A 8 3.32 -15.79 -24.16
N GLN A 9 3.31 -16.80 -23.29
CA GLN A 9 2.65 -16.70 -21.98
C GLN A 9 3.27 -15.61 -21.09
N ARG A 10 4.59 -15.45 -21.14
CA ARG A 10 5.31 -14.41 -20.39
C ARG A 10 5.02 -13.01 -20.92
N LEU A 11 4.95 -12.85 -22.24
CA LEU A 11 4.57 -11.60 -22.90
C LEU A 11 3.11 -11.24 -22.59
N GLN A 12 2.20 -12.21 -22.58
CA GLN A 12 0.79 -12.01 -22.26
C GLN A 12 0.63 -11.48 -20.82
N ARG A 13 1.32 -12.09 -19.84
CA ARG A 13 1.32 -11.59 -18.46
C ARG A 13 1.88 -10.18 -18.35
N LEU A 14 3.01 -9.91 -18.99
CA LEU A 14 3.60 -8.55 -19.00
C LEU A 14 2.63 -7.52 -19.58
N PHE A 15 1.86 -7.89 -20.60
CA PHE A 15 0.88 -7.02 -21.23
C PHE A 15 -0.36 -6.79 -20.34
N ASP A 16 -0.83 -7.83 -19.64
CA ASP A 16 -1.92 -7.73 -18.67
C ASP A 16 -1.50 -6.87 -17.45
N ASP A 17 -0.27 -7.04 -16.97
CA ASP A 17 0.33 -6.23 -15.92
C ASP A 17 0.45 -4.76 -16.36
N LEU A 18 0.96 -4.49 -17.57
CA LEU A 18 1.05 -3.14 -18.15
C LEU A 18 -0.31 -2.47 -18.40
N ARG A 19 -1.34 -3.24 -18.77
CA ARG A 19 -2.71 -2.71 -18.90
C ARG A 19 -3.29 -2.26 -17.55
N GLY A 20 -2.87 -2.89 -16.46
CA GLY A 20 -3.18 -2.41 -15.10
C GLY A 20 -2.47 -1.10 -14.74
N TYR A 21 -1.41 -0.72 -15.45
CA TYR A 21 -0.56 0.46 -15.15
C TYR A 21 -0.79 1.68 -16.02
N ALA A 22 -1.35 1.51 -17.22
CA ALA A 22 -1.46 2.61 -18.18
C ALA A 22 -2.41 3.74 -17.75
N ALA A 23 -3.14 3.59 -16.63
CA ALA A 23 -3.85 4.68 -15.98
C ALA A 23 -3.62 4.60 -14.47
N PRO A 24 -3.33 5.72 -13.78
CA PRO A 24 -3.40 5.77 -12.33
C PRO A 24 -4.73 5.15 -11.87
N PRO A 25 -4.75 4.33 -10.80
CA PRO A 25 -6.01 3.84 -10.28
C PRO A 25 -6.89 5.06 -9.99
N LYS A 26 -8.03 5.18 -10.68
CA LYS A 26 -9.01 6.22 -10.39
C LYS A 26 -9.64 5.87 -9.05
N LEU A 27 -9.10 6.45 -7.99
CA LEU A 27 -9.69 6.40 -6.67
C LEU A 27 -10.83 7.40 -6.65
N GLU A 28 -12.05 6.89 -6.57
CA GLU A 28 -13.22 7.74 -6.34
C GLU A 28 -13.32 7.99 -4.83
N PRO A 29 -13.18 9.25 -4.37
CA PRO A 29 -13.30 9.56 -2.95
C PRO A 29 -14.70 9.20 -2.48
N SER A 30 -14.78 8.36 -1.44
CA SER A 30 -16.03 7.93 -0.85
C SER A 30 -16.08 8.28 0.63
N ARG A 31 -17.25 8.70 1.11
CA ARG A 31 -17.49 8.83 2.55
C ARG A 31 -17.62 7.44 3.15
N ARG A 32 -16.78 7.16 4.14
CA ARG A 32 -16.74 5.90 4.89
C ARG A 32 -16.70 6.22 6.38
N ASP A 33 -17.24 5.34 7.20
CA ASP A 33 -17.03 5.44 8.64
C ASP A 33 -15.58 5.03 8.95
N VAL A 34 -14.82 5.92 9.58
CA VAL A 34 -13.42 5.67 9.95
C VAL A 34 -13.29 4.46 10.88
N ARG A 35 -14.31 4.18 11.70
CA ARG A 35 -14.32 3.02 12.62
C ARG A 35 -14.33 1.71 11.84
N GLU A 36 -15.09 1.63 10.76
CA GLU A 36 -15.14 0.44 9.90
C GLU A 36 -13.80 0.19 9.22
N ILE A 37 -13.14 1.25 8.76
CA ILE A 37 -11.81 1.16 8.14
C ILE A 37 -10.79 0.65 9.16
N LEU A 38 -10.77 1.23 10.36
CA LEU A 38 -9.84 0.83 11.41
C LEU A 38 -10.10 -0.61 11.89
N ALA A 39 -11.36 -1.01 12.03
CA ALA A 39 -11.71 -2.38 12.39
C ALA A 39 -11.23 -3.39 11.35
N ALA A 40 -11.51 -3.14 10.06
CA ALA A 40 -11.05 -4.00 8.98
C ALA A 40 -9.51 -4.08 8.88
N ALA A 41 -8.82 -2.96 9.13
CA ALA A 41 -7.37 -2.92 9.19
C ALA A 41 -6.85 -3.73 10.39
N TRP A 42 -7.47 -3.60 11.56
CA TRP A 42 -7.08 -4.34 12.76
C TRP A 42 -7.28 -5.85 12.59
N ASP A 43 -8.41 -6.29 12.05
CA ASP A 43 -8.67 -7.71 11.77
C ASP A 43 -7.60 -8.32 10.85
N SER A 44 -7.16 -7.54 9.84
CA SER A 44 -6.09 -7.95 8.93
C SER A 44 -4.74 -8.09 9.64
N LEU A 45 -4.45 -7.19 10.59
CA LEU A 45 -3.21 -7.19 11.37
C LEU A 45 -3.20 -8.28 12.44
N ALA A 46 -4.33 -8.52 13.12
CA ALA A 46 -4.48 -9.54 14.14
C ALA A 46 -4.33 -10.97 13.58
N ALA A 47 -4.51 -11.14 12.27
CA ALA A 47 -4.25 -12.40 11.57
C ALA A 47 -2.75 -12.67 11.33
N CYS A 48 -1.86 -11.70 11.57
CA CYS A 48 -0.41 -11.90 11.47
C CYS A 48 0.12 -12.70 12.68
N GLN A 49 1.03 -13.65 12.42
CA GLN A 49 1.57 -14.55 13.45
C GLN A 49 2.77 -13.96 14.22
N ASP A 50 3.40 -12.92 13.67
CA ASP A 50 4.55 -12.27 14.30
C ASP A 50 4.08 -11.22 15.31
N PRO A 51 4.63 -11.20 16.54
CA PRO A 51 4.29 -10.19 17.54
C PRO A 51 4.78 -8.81 17.06
N VAL A 52 3.84 -8.01 16.60
CA VAL A 52 4.05 -6.63 16.16
C VAL A 52 3.28 -5.71 17.12
N GLN A 53 3.97 -4.68 17.62
CA GLN A 53 3.33 -3.60 18.37
C GLN A 53 3.06 -2.46 17.39
N ILE A 54 1.81 -2.02 17.34
CA ILE A 54 1.39 -0.86 16.56
C ILE A 54 0.78 0.16 17.51
N ASP A 55 1.40 1.33 17.58
CA ASP A 55 0.91 2.48 18.33
C ASP A 55 0.14 3.40 17.37
N VAL A 56 -1.11 3.71 17.73
CA VAL A 56 -1.98 4.61 16.95
C VAL A 56 -2.30 5.84 17.79
N HIS A 57 -1.98 7.02 17.26
CA HIS A 57 -2.22 8.30 17.91
C HIS A 57 -3.15 9.17 17.06
N PHE A 58 -4.12 9.80 17.72
CA PHE A 58 -5.06 10.73 17.11
C PHE A 58 -4.81 12.13 17.66
N SER A 59 -4.72 13.11 16.78
CA SER A 59 -4.62 14.53 17.13
C SER A 59 -5.47 15.38 16.20
N THR A 60 -5.95 16.51 16.69
CA THR A 60 -6.54 17.55 15.84
C THR A 60 -5.42 18.40 15.25
N ALA A 61 -5.50 18.69 13.95
CA ALA A 61 -4.56 19.56 13.27
C ALA A 61 -5.33 20.56 12.38
N ALA A 62 -4.78 21.75 12.19
CA ALA A 62 -5.30 22.70 11.21
C ALA A 62 -4.55 22.52 9.88
N LEU A 63 -4.72 21.35 9.24
CA LEU A 63 -4.16 21.07 7.92
C LEU A 63 -5.18 21.49 6.85
N TYR A 64 -4.70 22.05 5.74
CA TYR A 64 -5.52 22.41 4.57
C TYR A 64 -6.75 23.28 4.89
N ALA A 65 -6.54 24.56 5.24
CA ALA A 65 -7.59 25.58 5.35
C ALA A 65 -8.88 25.15 6.10
N GLY A 66 -8.76 24.30 7.13
CA GLY A 66 -9.89 23.78 7.89
C GLY A 66 -9.46 22.88 9.05
N ASP A 67 -10.45 22.40 9.80
CA ASP A 67 -10.24 21.41 10.86
C ASP A 67 -9.95 20.05 10.23
N SER A 68 -8.87 19.42 10.68
CA SER A 68 -8.47 18.09 10.24
C SER A 68 -8.14 17.20 11.44
N VAL A 69 -8.29 15.89 11.25
CA VAL A 69 -7.80 14.88 12.19
C VAL A 69 -6.53 14.28 11.59
N GLN A 70 -5.46 14.31 12.36
CA GLN A 70 -4.24 13.59 12.06
C GLN A 70 -4.27 12.24 12.78
N VAL A 71 -3.98 11.18 12.02
CA VAL A 71 -3.78 9.83 12.54
C VAL A 71 -2.32 9.46 12.30
N SER A 72 -1.59 9.17 13.36
CA SER A 72 -0.22 8.68 13.29
C SER A 72 -0.20 7.20 13.65
N ILE A 73 0.44 6.40 12.80
CA ILE A 73 0.63 4.96 12.99
C ILE A 73 2.13 4.71 13.09
N ARG A 74 2.56 4.08 14.17
CA ARG A 74 3.95 3.65 14.39
C ARG A 74 3.94 2.14 14.64
N ASP A 75 4.84 1.42 14.00
CA ASP A 75 5.17 0.05 14.35
C ASP A 75 6.57 -0.04 14.99
N ASN A 76 6.88 -1.19 15.59
CA ASN A 76 8.19 -1.51 16.17
C ASN A 76 9.07 -2.39 15.26
N GLY A 77 8.80 -2.39 13.95
CA GLY A 77 9.58 -3.13 12.97
C GLY A 77 11.01 -2.59 12.81
N PRO A 78 11.82 -3.21 11.94
CA PRO A 78 13.23 -2.84 11.74
C PRO A 78 13.43 -1.44 11.13
N GLY A 79 12.35 -0.73 10.78
CA GLY A 79 12.39 0.54 10.08
C GLY A 79 12.74 0.39 8.61
N LEU A 80 13.01 1.53 7.97
CA LEU A 80 13.40 1.62 6.57
C LEU A 80 14.83 2.17 6.46
N ASP A 81 15.65 1.55 5.62
CA ASP A 81 16.95 2.09 5.26
C ASP A 81 16.82 3.34 4.36
N ALA A 82 17.95 3.94 3.95
CA ALA A 82 17.94 5.15 3.12
C ALA A 82 17.32 4.91 1.73
N GLU A 83 17.69 3.82 1.07
CA GLU A 83 17.20 3.47 -0.26
C GLU A 83 15.70 3.15 -0.21
N GLN A 84 15.26 2.42 0.82
CA GLN A 84 13.85 2.11 1.05
C GLN A 84 13.03 3.37 1.24
N ARG A 85 13.50 4.36 2.00
CA ARG A 85 12.78 5.62 2.21
C ARG A 85 12.61 6.44 0.94
N GLU A 86 13.60 6.43 0.05
CA GLU A 86 13.54 7.14 -1.24
C GLU A 86 12.57 6.45 -2.21
N ASN A 87 12.45 5.13 -2.12
CA ASN A 87 11.70 4.33 -3.08
C ASN A 87 10.32 3.86 -2.58
N ILE A 88 9.98 4.02 -1.29
CA ILE A 88 8.76 3.43 -0.69
C ILE A 88 7.45 3.87 -1.37
N PHE A 89 7.41 5.06 -1.96
CA PHE A 89 6.25 5.56 -2.70
C PHE A 89 6.30 5.25 -4.21
N GLN A 90 7.37 4.62 -4.70
CA GLN A 90 7.42 4.19 -6.10
C GLN A 90 6.48 3.00 -6.31
N PRO A 91 5.67 3.03 -7.38
CA PRO A 91 4.86 1.87 -7.76
C PRO A 91 5.73 0.61 -7.91
N PHE A 92 5.23 -0.52 -7.41
CA PHE A 92 5.87 -1.86 -7.43
C PHE A 92 7.07 -2.03 -6.52
N TYR A 93 7.47 -0.99 -5.80
CA TYR A 93 8.52 -1.13 -4.81
C TYR A 93 7.99 -1.96 -3.62
N THR A 94 8.65 -3.09 -3.33
CA THR A 94 8.34 -3.96 -2.20
C THR A 94 9.54 -4.84 -1.84
N THR A 95 9.78 -5.03 -0.55
CA THR A 95 10.73 -6.02 -0.02
C THR A 95 10.06 -7.36 0.33
N LYS A 96 8.72 -7.41 0.27
CA LYS A 96 7.93 -8.59 0.57
C LYS A 96 7.95 -9.57 -0.60
N SER A 97 8.02 -10.88 -0.29
CA SER A 97 7.99 -11.96 -1.28
C SER A 97 6.64 -12.15 -1.98
N ARG A 98 5.56 -11.56 -1.43
CA ARG A 98 4.21 -11.51 -1.99
C ARG A 98 3.61 -10.13 -1.80
N GLY A 99 2.77 -9.71 -2.76
CA GLY A 99 2.13 -8.40 -2.80
C GLY A 99 2.59 -7.59 -4.02
N SER A 100 1.77 -6.64 -4.47
CA SER A 100 2.00 -5.87 -5.70
C SER A 100 2.95 -4.68 -5.52
N GLY A 101 3.28 -4.26 -4.29
CA GLY A 101 4.03 -3.03 -4.05
C GLY A 101 3.27 -1.74 -4.41
N LEU A 102 1.94 -1.80 -4.55
CA LEU A 102 1.12 -0.63 -4.91
C LEU A 102 0.60 0.16 -3.72
N GLY A 103 0.48 -0.46 -2.54
CA GLY A 103 -0.22 0.14 -1.40
C GLY A 103 0.33 1.50 -0.98
N MET A 104 1.66 1.61 -0.85
CA MET A 104 2.31 2.87 -0.46
C MET A 104 2.23 3.93 -1.55
N ALA A 105 2.43 3.56 -2.82
CA ALA A 105 2.31 4.48 -3.95
C ALA A 105 0.91 5.13 -4.03
N ILE A 106 -0.15 4.35 -3.74
CA ILE A 106 -1.52 4.86 -3.75
C ILE A 106 -1.79 5.80 -2.57
N SER A 107 -1.13 5.60 -1.41
CA SER A 107 -1.38 6.38 -0.19
C SER A 107 -1.02 7.88 -0.29
N GLN A 108 -0.26 8.27 -1.33
CA GLN A 108 0.15 9.66 -1.57
C GLN A 108 -0.69 10.36 -2.68
N THR A 109 -1.68 9.67 -3.26
CA THR A 109 -2.53 10.19 -4.34
C THR A 109 -3.74 10.95 -3.78
#